data_AF-A0A0B6YQS5-F1
#
_entry.id   AF-A0A0B6YQS5-F1
#
_cell.length_a   1.000
_cell.length_b   1.000
_cell.length_c   1.000
_cell.angle_alpha   90.00
_cell.angle_beta   90.00
_cell.angle_gamma   90.00
#
_symmetry.space_group_name_H-M   'P 1'
#
loop_
_entity.id
_entity.type
_entity.pdbx_description
1 polymer ?
#
loop_
_entity_poly.entity_id
_entity_poly.type
_entity_poly.pdbx_seq_one_letter_code
_entity_poly.pdbx_strand_id
1 'polypeptide(L)'
;PTGQNNLCSLDLLHTAGLVNYFGKSMPLDKIQISPLLLQKGETRLALYGLGSIRDERLHRMFLKKDVSMLRPKEHQDGWFNIFVLHQN
;
A
#
# COMPACT_ATOMS: atom_id res chain seq x y z
N PRO A 1 1.18 -11.15 -9.07
CA PRO A 1 -0.17 -11.22 -9.68
C PRO A 1 -0.07 -11.87 -11.06
N THR A 2 -0.90 -12.87 -11.35
CA THR A 2 -0.84 -13.68 -12.58
C THR A 2 -2.24 -14.13 -13.02
N GLY A 3 -2.38 -14.52 -14.29
CA GLY A 3 -3.61 -15.06 -14.85
C GLY A 3 -4.66 -14.02 -15.22
N GLN A 4 -5.80 -14.50 -15.74
CA GLN A 4 -6.85 -13.67 -16.36
C GLN A 4 -7.43 -12.59 -15.44
N ASN A 5 -7.41 -12.83 -14.13
CA ASN A 5 -7.96 -11.92 -13.12
C ASN A 5 -6.88 -11.16 -12.34
N ASN A 6 -5.60 -11.26 -12.74
CA ASN A 6 -4.47 -10.61 -12.08
C ASN A 6 -4.45 -10.86 -10.54
N LEU A 7 -4.69 -12.12 -10.15
CA LEU A 7 -4.73 -12.55 -8.75
C LEU A 7 -3.34 -13.05 -8.31
N CYS A 8 -3.06 -13.00 -7.02
CA CYS A 8 -1.88 -13.62 -6.41
C CYS A 8 -2.29 -14.62 -5.32
N SER A 9 -1.35 -15.43 -4.85
CA SER A 9 -1.62 -16.41 -3.78
C SER A 9 -2.15 -15.75 -2.50
N LEU A 10 -1.78 -14.49 -2.24
CA LEU A 10 -2.31 -13.72 -1.10
C LEU A 10 -3.81 -13.41 -1.27
N ASP A 11 -4.31 -13.26 -2.50
CA ASP A 11 -5.75 -13.06 -2.74
C ASP A 11 -6.54 -14.31 -2.29
N LEU A 12 -6.01 -15.52 -2.49
CA LEU A 12 -6.64 -16.77 -2.01
C LEU A 12 -6.66 -16.88 -0.49
N LEU A 13 -5.55 -16.55 0.17
CA LEU A 13 -5.46 -16.57 1.64
C LEU A 13 -6.34 -15.48 2.25
N HIS A 14 -6.49 -14.35 1.56
CA HIS A 14 -7.37 -13.26 1.97
C HIS A 14 -8.84 -13.65 1.90
N THR A 15 -9.28 -14.26 0.80
CA THR A 15 -10.66 -14.74 0.67
C THR A 15 -10.97 -15.89 1.63
N ALA A 16 -9.99 -16.69 2.01
CA ALA A 16 -10.11 -17.70 3.06
C ALA A 16 -10.15 -17.13 4.49
N GLY A 17 -9.95 -15.82 4.68
CA GLY A 17 -9.97 -15.17 6.00
C GLY A 17 -8.69 -15.37 6.82
N LEU A 18 -7.61 -15.86 6.22
CA LEU A 18 -6.36 -16.18 6.91
C LEU A 18 -5.38 -15.00 6.92
N VAL A 19 -5.44 -14.13 5.92
CA VAL A 19 -4.49 -13.01 5.72
C VAL A 19 -5.23 -11.74 5.32
N ASN A 20 -4.73 -10.57 5.72
CA ASN A 20 -5.20 -9.29 5.19
C ASN A 20 -4.23 -8.81 4.10
N TYR A 21 -4.63 -8.91 2.83
CA TYR A 21 -3.80 -8.43 1.73
C TYR A 21 -4.05 -6.93 1.48
N PHE A 22 -3.00 -6.11 1.61
CA PHE A 22 -3.06 -4.66 1.42
C PHE A 22 -1.89 -4.16 0.56
N GLY A 23 -1.97 -2.90 0.12
CA GLY A 23 -0.90 -2.26 -0.67
C GLY A 23 -0.83 -2.72 -2.13
N LYS A 24 -1.85 -3.43 -2.65
CA LYS A 24 -1.95 -3.77 -4.07
C LYS A 24 -2.14 -2.48 -4.88
N SER A 25 -1.12 -2.08 -5.63
CA SER A 25 -1.17 -0.88 -6.45
C SER A 25 -1.80 -1.14 -7.82
N MET A 26 -2.91 -0.47 -8.13
CA MET A 26 -3.40 -0.19 -9.50
C MET A 26 -3.93 1.25 -9.49
N PRO A 27 -3.52 2.17 -10.39
CA PRO A 27 -3.53 2.10 -11.85
C PRO A 27 -2.16 2.37 -12.51
N LEU A 28 -2.12 2.45 -13.86
CA LEU A 28 -0.90 2.61 -14.67
C LEU A 28 -0.22 3.98 -14.52
N ASP A 29 -0.99 5.05 -14.31
CA ASP A 29 -0.52 6.42 -14.50
C ASP A 29 -0.08 7.15 -13.22
N LYS A 30 -0.72 6.87 -12.08
CA LYS A 30 -0.41 7.49 -10.78
C LYS A 30 -0.48 6.48 -9.65
N ILE A 31 0.44 6.54 -8.69
CA ILE A 31 0.43 5.70 -7.49
C ILE A 31 -0.10 6.55 -6.33
N GLN A 32 -1.29 6.21 -5.85
CA GLN A 32 -1.83 6.76 -4.60
C GLN A 32 -1.80 5.67 -3.52
N ILE A 33 -1.08 5.92 -2.44
CA ILE A 33 -0.96 5.00 -1.32
C ILE A 33 -1.83 5.51 -0.18
N SER A 34 -2.88 4.77 0.16
CA SER A 34 -3.72 5.01 1.33
C SER A 34 -3.25 4.15 2.52
N PRO A 35 -3.24 4.71 3.75
CA PRO A 35 -2.90 3.95 4.94
C PRO A 35 -4.07 3.12 5.43
N LEU A 36 -3.78 1.95 5.98
CA LEU A 36 -4.65 1.27 6.92
C LEU A 36 -4.52 1.94 8.29
N LEU A 37 -5.65 2.31 8.86
CA LEU A 37 -5.72 2.99 10.16
C LEU A 37 -6.01 1.95 11.24
N LEU A 38 -5.04 1.77 12.13
CA LEU A 38 -5.11 0.84 13.25
C LEU A 38 -4.96 1.61 14.55
N GLN A 39 -5.72 1.22 15.57
CA GLN A 39 -5.62 1.83 16.89
C GLN A 39 -5.63 0.74 17.96
N LYS A 40 -4.71 0.86 18.91
CA LYS A 40 -4.66 0.01 20.10
C LYS A 40 -4.50 0.90 21.32
N GLY A 41 -5.57 1.01 22.11
CA GLY A 41 -5.64 2.00 23.19
C GLY A 41 -5.49 3.42 22.65
N GLU A 42 -4.53 4.17 23.19
CA GLU A 42 -4.23 5.55 22.76
C GLU A 42 -3.28 5.62 21.57
N THR A 43 -2.57 4.53 21.25
CA THR A 43 -1.61 4.50 20.15
C THR A 43 -2.34 4.29 18.82
N ARG A 44 -2.06 5.17 17.86
CA ARG A 44 -2.60 5.13 16.50
C ARG A 44 -1.49 4.84 15.49
N LEU A 45 -1.76 3.94 14.56
CA LEU A 45 -0.85 3.46 13.54
C LEU A 45 -1.46 3.66 12.15
N ALA A 46 -0.75 4.39 11.29
CA ALA A 46 -1.04 4.53 9.88
C ALA A 46 -0.07 3.62 9.10
N LEU A 47 -0.59 2.48 8.64
CA LEU A 47 0.17 1.44 7.93
C LEU A 47 0.00 1.60 6.43
N TYR A 48 1.05 2.06 5.76
CA TYR A 48 1.15 2.21 4.32
C TYR A 48 1.77 0.95 3.71
N GLY A 49 1.30 0.55 2.53
CA GLY A 49 1.83 -0.60 1.81
C GLY A 49 1.97 -0.33 0.32
N LEU A 50 3.09 -0.74 -0.25
CA LEU A 50 3.31 -0.77 -1.70
C LEU A 50 3.79 -2.17 -2.10
N GLY A 51 2.90 -2.89 -2.81
CA GLY A 51 3.26 -4.17 -3.43
C GLY A 51 4.40 -3.99 -4.43
N SER A 52 5.09 -5.08 -4.76
CA SER A 52 6.19 -5.03 -5.72
C SER A 52 5.73 -4.44 -7.06
N ILE A 53 6.50 -3.47 -7.54
CA ILE A 53 6.38 -2.81 -8.84
C ILE A 53 7.76 -2.96 -9.48
N ARG A 54 7.83 -3.09 -10.81
CA ARG A 54 9.13 -3.07 -11.51
C ARG A 54 9.88 -1.77 -11.17
N ASP A 55 11.14 -1.89 -10.74
CA ASP A 55 11.90 -0.76 -10.19
C ASP A 55 12.00 0.41 -11.16
N GLU A 56 12.27 0.16 -12.45
CA GLU A 56 12.34 1.19 -13.49
C GLU A 56 11.02 1.98 -13.60
N ARG A 57 9.87 1.30 -13.49
CA ARG A 57 8.56 1.95 -13.50
C ARG A 57 8.40 2.81 -12.25
N LEU A 58 8.70 2.26 -11.07
CA LEU A 58 8.54 2.99 -9.82
C LEU A 58 9.45 4.23 -9.80
N HIS A 59 10.70 4.09 -10.23
CA HIS A 59 11.66 5.19 -10.36
C HIS A 59 11.12 6.30 -11.29
N ARG A 60 10.63 5.95 -12.48
CA ARG A 60 10.02 6.90 -13.41
C ARG A 60 8.82 7.63 -12.79
N MET A 61 7.99 6.94 -12.02
CA MET A 61 6.83 7.55 -11.35
C MET A 61 7.25 8.52 -10.24
N PHE A 62 8.30 8.19 -9.47
CA PHE A 62 8.88 9.12 -8.50
C PHE A 62 9.43 10.38 -9.18
N LEU A 63 10.17 10.24 -10.28
CA LEU A 63 10.70 11.39 -11.03
C LEU A 63 9.59 12.29 -11.59
N LYS A 64 8.49 11.71 -12.07
CA LYS A 64 7.33 12.46 -12.56
C LYS A 64 6.47 13.08 -11.46
N LYS A 65 6.77 12.82 -10.18
CA LYS A 65 5.94 13.19 -9.03
C LYS A 65 4.53 12.59 -9.09
N ASP A 66 4.41 11.41 -9.69
CA ASP A 66 3.16 10.66 -9.83
C ASP A 66 2.93 9.68 -8.66
N VAL A 67 3.74 9.74 -7.60
CA VAL A 67 3.59 8.96 -6.37
C VAL A 67 3.17 9.89 -5.24
N SER A 68 2.02 9.63 -4.63
CA SER A 68 1.54 10.36 -3.46
C SER A 68 1.05 9.44 -2.36
N MET A 69 1.34 9.81 -1.12
CA MET A 69 0.88 9.13 0.09
C MET A 69 -0.21 9.98 0.75
N LEU A 70 -1.39 9.40 0.92
CA LEU A 70 -2.53 10.09 1.52
C LEU A 70 -2.39 10.07 3.04
N ARG A 71 -2.44 11.24 3.69
CA ARG A 71 -2.43 11.29 5.16
C ARG A 71 -3.84 11.09 5.73
N PRO A 72 -3.98 10.53 6.95
CA PRO A 72 -5.25 10.49 7.65
C PRO A 72 -5.86 11.89 7.78
N LYS A 73 -7.18 12.02 7.66
CA LYS A 73 -7.86 13.33 7.74
C LYS A 73 -7.76 13.96 9.13
N GLU A 74 -7.83 13.13 10.16
CA GLU A 74 -7.87 13.55 11.57
C GLU A 74 -6.54 13.30 12.25
N HIS A 75 -6.18 14.20 13.18
CA HIS A 75 -5.02 14.05 14.06
C HIS A 75 -3.73 13.68 13.34
N GLN A 76 -3.42 14.36 12.23
CA GLN A 76 -2.32 14.01 11.32
C GLN A 76 -0.97 13.73 12.01
N ASP A 77 -0.68 14.42 13.11
CA ASP A 77 0.59 14.30 13.84
C ASP A 77 0.54 13.27 14.98
N GLY A 78 -0.65 12.74 15.28
CA GLY A 78 -0.87 11.72 16.30
C GLY A 78 -0.83 10.27 15.79
N TRP A 79 -0.40 10.06 14.54
CA TRP A 79 -0.25 8.75 13.92
C TRP A 79 1.22 8.35 13.84
N PHE A 80 1.54 7.16 14.33
CA PHE A 80 2.79 6.51 13.98
C PHE A 80 2.69 5.99 12.55
N ASN A 81 3.60 6.39 11.66
CA ASN A 81 3.53 6.05 10.24
C ASN A 81 4.52 4.92 9.92
N ILE A 82 4.02 3.77 9.44
CA ILE A 82 4.85 2.64 8.97
C ILE A 82 4.62 2.48 7.48
N PHE A 83 5.69 2.35 6.70
CA PHE A 83 5.60 2.04 5.28
C PHE A 83 6.30 0.72 4.95
N VAL A 84 5.53 -0.23 4.41
CA VAL A 84 6.03 -1.53 3.94
C VAL A 84 6.17 -1.50 2.42
N LEU A 85 7.38 -1.76 1.92
CA LEU A 85 7.67 -1.89 0.49
C LEU A 85 8.55 -3.11 0.22
N HIS A 86 8.51 -3.58 -1.03
CA HIS A 86 9.36 -4.66 -1.52
C HIS A 86 9.94 -4.26 -2.89
N GLN A 87 11.15 -3.71 -2.88
CA GLN A 87 11.89 -3.17 -4.03
C GLN A 87 13.38 -3.58 -3.92
N ASN A 88 14.14 -3.47 -5.00
CA ASN A 88 15.59 -3.76 -5.01
C ASN A 88 16.43 -2.70 -4.26
#